data_AF-A0A2D4H1J8-F1
#
_entry.id   AF-A0A2D4H1J8-F1
#
_cell.length_a   1.000
_cell.length_b   1.000
_cell.length_c   1.000
_cell.angle_alpha   90.00
_cell.angle_beta   90.00
_cell.angle_gamma   90.00
#
_symmetry.space_group_name_H-M   'P 1'
#
loop_
_entity.id
_entity.type
_entity.pdbx_description
1 polymer ?
#
loop_
_entity_poly.entity_id
_entity_poly.type
_entity_poly.pdbx_seq_one_letter_code
_entity_poly.pdbx_strand_id
1 'polypeptide(L)'
;WKVITKLKSPQDYINCAKIWMEYTCRHFTKREVNTILTDVIKHMTPDRAFEEAYPQLQSMIQKVITYLHDFAILFSLEKFLPFLDMFQKESVRVEVCKCIMQAFIKHQQESTKDPVILNALLHVCKTMHDSVNALTLEDEKRTLASLINGFVRMVSFGRDFEQQLNFYVEARSMFCNLEPVLVQLIHSVNQLAMETRKVMKGNHSRKTAAFVRACVAFCFITIPSLTGIFTRLNLYLHSGQVALANQCLSQADAFFRAAISLVPEVPKMISIDGKLRPS
;
A
#
# COMPACT_ATOMS: atom_id res chain seq x y z
N TRP A 1 27.77 -16.68 -18.15
CA TRP A 1 27.52 -16.90 -16.71
C TRP A 1 28.69 -17.56 -15.97
N LYS A 2 29.08 -18.82 -16.25
CA LYS A 2 30.14 -19.57 -15.50
C LYS A 2 31.51 -18.89 -15.34
N VAL A 3 31.86 -17.93 -16.19
CA VAL A 3 33.10 -17.13 -16.07
C VAL A 3 32.94 -16.04 -15.01
N ILE A 4 31.78 -15.39 -14.98
CA ILE A 4 31.47 -14.28 -14.07
C ILE A 4 31.33 -14.80 -12.64
N THR A 5 30.70 -15.95 -12.45
CA THR A 5 30.56 -16.61 -11.14
C THR A 5 31.89 -17.06 -10.51
N LYS A 6 33.01 -16.90 -11.21
CA LYS A 6 34.36 -17.21 -10.69
C LYS A 6 35.12 -15.95 -10.26
N LEU A 7 34.55 -14.76 -10.46
CA LEU A 7 35.17 -13.50 -10.04
C LEU A 7 35.20 -13.44 -8.51
N LYS A 8 36.40 -13.28 -7.94
CA LYS A 8 36.60 -13.22 -6.49
C LYS A 8 36.29 -11.85 -5.91
N SER A 9 36.50 -10.79 -6.68
CA SER A 9 36.20 -9.40 -6.30
C SER A 9 34.70 -9.17 -6.37
N PRO A 10 34.01 -8.86 -5.24
CA PRO A 10 32.58 -8.58 -5.24
C PRO A 10 32.21 -7.40 -6.14
N GLN A 11 33.09 -6.39 -6.21
CA GLN A 11 32.88 -5.20 -7.03
C GLN A 11 32.96 -5.49 -8.54
N ASP A 12 33.93 -6.30 -8.97
CA ASP A 12 34.02 -6.70 -10.38
C ASP A 12 32.84 -7.61 -10.75
N TYR A 13 32.50 -8.53 -9.84
CA TYR A 13 31.35 -9.42 -10.00
C TYR A 13 30.05 -8.63 -10.20
N ILE A 14 29.71 -7.71 -9.28
CA ILE A 14 28.42 -7.03 -9.31
C ILE A 14 28.28 -6.09 -10.52
N ASN A 15 29.39 -5.50 -10.97
CA ASN A 15 29.42 -4.68 -12.17
C ASN A 15 29.15 -5.47 -13.45
N CYS A 16 29.56 -6.74 -13.51
CA CYS A 16 29.15 -7.65 -14.58
C CYS A 16 27.71 -8.15 -14.38
N ALA A 17 27.38 -8.59 -13.16
CA ALA A 17 26.08 -9.19 -12.84
C ALA A 17 24.91 -8.24 -13.13
N LYS A 18 25.05 -6.94 -12.88
CA LYS A 18 24.01 -5.94 -13.18
C LYS A 18 23.65 -5.85 -14.66
N ILE A 19 24.61 -6.09 -15.56
CA ILE A 19 24.38 -6.08 -17.01
C ILE A 19 23.70 -7.38 -17.42
N TRP A 20 24.18 -8.51 -16.89
CA TRP A 20 23.60 -9.83 -17.17
C TRP A 20 22.18 -9.99 -16.64
N MET A 21 21.83 -9.32 -15.53
CA MET A 21 20.46 -9.33 -15.01
C MET A 21 19.46 -8.81 -16.05
N GLU A 22 19.77 -7.72 -16.74
CA GLU A 22 18.89 -7.17 -17.78
C GLU A 22 18.73 -8.12 -18.97
N TYR A 23 19.84 -8.66 -19.47
CA TYR A 23 19.82 -9.63 -20.56
C TYR A 23 18.99 -10.87 -20.19
N THR A 24 19.13 -11.33 -18.94
CA THR A 24 18.41 -12.51 -18.44
C THR A 24 16.92 -12.22 -18.30
N CYS A 25 16.55 -11.07 -17.76
CA CYS A 25 15.16 -10.66 -17.64
C CYS A 25 14.45 -10.50 -19.00
N ARG A 26 15.18 -10.09 -20.06
CA ARG A 26 14.63 -9.91 -21.41
C ARG A 26 14.46 -11.20 -22.21
N HIS A 27 15.37 -12.16 -22.04
CA HIS A 27 15.50 -13.28 -22.98
C HIS A 27 15.33 -14.66 -22.36
N PHE A 28 15.27 -14.76 -21.03
CA PHE A 28 15.20 -16.04 -20.32
C PHE A 28 13.97 -16.11 -19.40
N THR A 29 13.77 -17.27 -18.79
CA THR A 29 12.65 -17.50 -17.90
C THR A 29 12.95 -17.04 -16.47
N LYS A 30 11.90 -17.05 -15.63
CA LYS A 30 12.02 -16.78 -14.20
C LYS A 30 13.06 -17.65 -13.48
N ARG A 31 13.35 -18.86 -13.99
CA ARG A 31 14.33 -19.79 -13.41
C ARG A 31 15.76 -19.22 -13.49
N GLU A 32 16.12 -18.66 -14.64
CA GLU A 32 17.45 -18.08 -14.83
C GLU A 32 17.59 -16.79 -14.03
N VAL A 33 16.54 -15.96 -13.94
CA VAL A 33 16.54 -14.78 -13.05
C VAL A 33 16.77 -15.19 -11.60
N ASN A 34 16.06 -16.21 -11.10
CA ASN A 34 16.27 -16.73 -9.74
C ASN A 34 17.69 -17.28 -9.54
N THR A 35 18.29 -17.87 -10.57
CA THR A 35 19.67 -18.37 -10.53
C THR A 35 20.67 -17.23 -10.37
N ILE A 36 20.46 -16.12 -11.09
CA ILE A 36 21.30 -14.91 -10.94
C ILE A 36 21.11 -14.31 -9.55
N LEU A 37 19.88 -14.14 -9.06
CA LEU A 37 19.63 -13.63 -7.71
C LEU A 37 20.31 -14.50 -6.64
N THR A 38 20.24 -15.83 -6.79
CA THR A 38 20.93 -16.78 -5.89
C THR A 38 22.43 -16.52 -5.84
N ASP A 39 23.05 -16.34 -7.00
CA ASP A 39 24.49 -16.15 -7.11
C ASP A 39 24.94 -14.78 -6.60
N VAL A 40 24.13 -13.74 -6.82
CA VAL A 40 24.38 -12.39 -6.30
C VAL A 40 24.34 -12.39 -4.79
N ILE A 41 23.33 -13.02 -4.18
CA ILE A 41 23.28 -13.19 -2.71
C ILE A 41 24.56 -13.87 -2.22
N LYS A 42 24.97 -14.98 -2.86
CA LYS A 42 26.19 -15.71 -2.47
C LYS A 42 27.47 -14.88 -2.53
N HIS A 43 27.64 -14.01 -3.53
CA HIS A 43 28.85 -13.20 -3.70
C HIS A 43 28.84 -11.92 -2.85
N MET A 44 27.66 -11.40 -2.53
CA MET A 44 27.53 -10.09 -1.88
C MET A 44 27.28 -10.17 -0.38
N THR A 45 26.76 -11.30 0.13
CA THR A 45 26.56 -11.52 1.57
C THR A 45 27.86 -11.62 2.38
N PRO A 46 28.93 -12.31 1.93
CA PRO A 46 30.20 -12.35 2.64
C PRO A 46 30.74 -10.94 2.91
N ASP A 47 31.25 -10.73 4.12
CA ASP A 47 31.82 -9.45 4.58
C ASP A 47 30.90 -8.23 4.40
N ARG A 48 29.59 -8.45 4.22
CA ARG A 48 28.60 -7.40 3.92
C ARG A 48 28.96 -6.54 2.69
N ALA A 49 29.59 -7.15 1.68
CA ALA A 49 29.98 -6.47 0.44
C ALA A 49 28.81 -5.76 -0.27
N PHE A 50 27.57 -6.17 -0.02
CA PHE A 50 26.37 -5.48 -0.51
C PHE A 50 26.26 -4.00 -0.10
N GLU A 51 26.87 -3.58 1.01
CA GLU A 51 26.77 -2.19 1.50
C GLU A 51 27.43 -1.19 0.58
N GLU A 52 28.55 -1.56 -0.02
CA GLU A 52 29.27 -0.75 -1.00
C GLU A 52 28.64 -0.81 -2.40
N ALA A 53 27.74 -1.78 -2.62
CA ALA A 53 27.17 -2.09 -3.93
C ALA A 53 25.66 -1.80 -4.03
N TYR A 54 25.09 -1.04 -3.09
CA TYR A 54 23.68 -0.68 -3.13
C TYR A 54 23.23 -0.05 -4.45
N PRO A 55 23.97 0.87 -5.09
CA PRO A 55 23.55 1.44 -6.38
C PRO A 55 23.39 0.36 -7.47
N GLN A 56 24.29 -0.62 -7.51
CA GLN A 56 24.26 -1.71 -8.47
C GLN A 56 23.09 -2.66 -8.18
N LEU A 57 22.86 -3.00 -6.91
CA LEU A 57 21.74 -3.83 -6.48
C LEU A 57 20.38 -3.17 -6.75
N GLN A 58 20.26 -1.86 -6.51
CA GLN A 58 19.07 -1.09 -6.86
C GLN A 58 18.81 -1.10 -8.37
N SER A 59 19.85 -0.91 -9.18
CA SER A 59 19.75 -1.01 -10.64
C SER A 59 19.27 -2.40 -11.08
N MET A 60 19.71 -3.46 -10.40
CA MET A 60 19.25 -4.83 -10.66
C MET A 60 17.76 -5.01 -10.35
N ILE A 61 17.27 -4.50 -9.22
CA ILE A 61 15.82 -4.51 -8.93
C ILE A 61 15.04 -3.77 -9.99
N GLN A 62 15.48 -2.56 -10.36
CA GLN A 62 14.81 -1.76 -11.38
C GLN A 62 14.71 -2.51 -12.71
N LYS A 63 15.77 -3.21 -13.13
CA LYS A 63 15.75 -4.08 -14.32
C LYS A 63 14.76 -5.24 -14.14
N VAL A 64 14.81 -5.95 -13.01
CA VAL A 64 13.88 -7.05 -12.72
C VAL A 64 12.42 -6.60 -12.86
N ILE A 65 12.02 -5.53 -12.17
CA ILE A 65 10.63 -5.03 -12.17
C ILE A 65 10.22 -4.37 -13.50
N THR A 66 11.19 -3.95 -14.32
CA THR A 66 10.94 -3.38 -15.66
C THR A 66 10.57 -4.43 -16.70
N TYR A 67 10.98 -5.69 -16.52
CA TYR A 67 10.68 -6.77 -17.49
C TYR A 67 9.77 -7.86 -16.92
N LEU A 68 9.77 -8.07 -15.59
CA LEU A 68 8.88 -9.02 -14.91
C LEU A 68 7.68 -8.26 -14.35
N HIS A 69 6.62 -8.19 -15.14
CA HIS A 69 5.38 -7.49 -14.78
C HIS A 69 4.35 -8.36 -14.05
N ASP A 70 4.51 -9.69 -14.09
CA ASP A 70 3.69 -10.59 -13.30
C ASP A 70 4.22 -10.67 -11.87
N PHE A 71 3.55 -9.96 -10.96
CA PHE A 71 3.94 -9.90 -9.55
C PHE A 71 3.69 -11.22 -8.80
N ALA A 72 2.75 -12.07 -9.25
CA ALA A 72 2.59 -13.41 -8.67
C ALA A 72 3.86 -14.22 -8.94
N ILE A 73 4.33 -14.18 -10.19
CA ILE A 73 5.59 -14.84 -10.57
C ILE A 73 6.77 -14.22 -9.82
N LEU A 74 6.88 -12.90 -9.78
CA LEU A 74 7.99 -12.20 -9.15
C LEU A 74 8.12 -12.56 -7.66
N PHE A 75 7.03 -12.49 -6.90
CA PHE A 75 7.04 -12.82 -5.47
C PHE A 75 7.13 -14.33 -5.21
N SER A 76 6.77 -15.18 -6.18
CA SER A 76 7.01 -16.64 -6.09
C SER A 76 8.47 -17.05 -6.33
N LEU A 77 9.35 -16.13 -6.75
CA LEU A 77 10.77 -16.42 -6.90
C LEU A 77 11.41 -16.63 -5.53
N GLU A 78 11.93 -17.83 -5.30
CA GLU A 78 12.53 -18.25 -4.03
C GLU A 78 13.57 -17.27 -3.48
N LYS A 79 14.36 -16.62 -4.36
CA LYS A 79 15.43 -15.69 -3.98
C LYS A 79 15.07 -14.21 -4.14
N PHE A 80 13.85 -13.86 -4.52
CA PHE A 80 13.48 -12.46 -4.66
C PHE A 80 13.37 -11.75 -3.30
N LEU A 81 12.62 -12.30 -2.34
CA LEU A 81 12.54 -11.71 -0.99
C LEU A 81 13.90 -11.74 -0.26
N PRO A 82 14.67 -12.86 -0.25
CA PRO A 82 16.02 -12.86 0.31
C PRO A 82 16.96 -11.83 -0.32
N PHE A 83 16.80 -11.53 -1.61
CA PHE A 83 17.55 -10.47 -2.26
C PHE A 83 17.13 -9.08 -1.75
N LEU A 84 15.83 -8.85 -1.53
CA LEU A 84 15.35 -7.60 -0.91
C LEU A 84 15.86 -7.42 0.53
N ASP A 85 16.00 -8.51 1.28
CA ASP A 85 16.51 -8.49 2.65
C ASP A 85 17.99 -8.05 2.75
N MET A 86 18.71 -8.02 1.63
CA MET A 86 20.07 -7.46 1.57
C MET A 86 20.09 -5.93 1.73
N PHE A 87 18.98 -5.23 1.46
CA PHE A 87 18.88 -3.79 1.65
C PHE A 87 18.68 -3.45 3.13
N GLN A 88 19.77 -3.48 3.90
CA GLN A 88 19.73 -3.25 5.34
C GLN A 88 19.70 -1.77 5.72
N LYS A 89 20.26 -0.89 4.88
CA LYS A 89 20.18 0.57 5.08
C LYS A 89 18.76 1.05 4.81
N GLU A 90 18.11 1.59 5.84
CA GLU A 90 16.69 1.99 5.82
C GLU A 90 16.34 2.87 4.61
N SER A 91 17.11 3.94 4.37
CA SER A 91 16.86 4.85 3.25
C SER A 91 16.89 4.14 1.89
N VAL A 92 17.80 3.18 1.71
CA VAL A 92 17.93 2.40 0.47
C VAL A 92 16.76 1.43 0.32
N ARG A 93 16.38 0.77 1.43
CA ARG A 93 15.27 -0.17 1.47
C ARG A 93 13.95 0.51 1.10
N VAL A 94 13.70 1.70 1.64
CA VAL A 94 12.50 2.50 1.36
C VAL A 94 12.43 2.88 -0.12
N GLU A 95 13.54 3.33 -0.72
CA GLU A 95 13.58 3.65 -2.15
C GLU A 95 13.31 2.42 -3.04
N VAL A 96 13.86 1.25 -2.68
CA VAL A 96 13.56 0.00 -3.37
C VAL A 96 12.08 -0.35 -3.26
N CYS A 97 11.48 -0.21 -2.08
CA CYS A 97 10.05 -0.44 -1.86
C CYS A 97 9.18 0.52 -2.69
N LYS A 98 9.55 1.82 -2.76
CA LYS A 98 8.90 2.80 -3.63
C LYS A 98 8.95 2.36 -5.09
N CYS A 99 10.11 1.93 -5.60
CA CYS A 99 10.25 1.43 -6.97
C CYS A 99 9.34 0.21 -7.26
N ILE A 100 9.33 -0.78 -6.35
CA ILE A 100 8.46 -1.97 -6.49
C ILE A 100 6.98 -1.55 -6.54
N MET A 101 6.58 -0.64 -5.66
CA MET A 101 5.19 -0.15 -5.61
C MET A 101 4.80 0.66 -6.84
N GLN A 102 5.69 1.52 -7.34
CA GLN A 102 5.46 2.25 -8.59
C GLN A 102 5.30 1.29 -9.78
N ALA A 103 6.15 0.26 -9.88
CA ALA A 103 6.03 -0.76 -10.91
C ALA A 103 4.72 -1.55 -10.78
N PHE A 104 4.34 -1.93 -9.55
CA PHE A 104 3.09 -2.64 -9.29
C PHE A 104 1.88 -1.84 -9.75
N ILE A 105 1.77 -0.58 -9.31
CA ILE A 105 0.64 0.29 -9.68
C ILE A 105 0.59 0.54 -11.20
N LYS A 106 1.76 0.64 -11.85
CA LYS A 106 1.84 0.89 -13.29
C LYS A 106 1.44 -0.33 -14.13
N HIS A 107 1.85 -1.52 -13.71
CA HIS A 107 1.77 -2.72 -14.56
C HIS A 107 0.60 -3.64 -14.18
N GLN A 108 0.19 -3.69 -12.92
CA GLN A 108 -0.97 -4.47 -12.49
C GLN A 108 -2.26 -3.83 -13.00
N GLN A 109 -2.95 -4.48 -13.94
CA GLN A 109 -4.21 -3.97 -14.51
C GLN A 109 -5.44 -4.48 -13.74
N GLU A 110 -5.41 -5.74 -13.30
CA GLU A 110 -6.54 -6.36 -12.60
C GLU A 110 -6.33 -6.37 -11.09
N SER A 111 -7.43 -6.22 -10.35
CA SER A 111 -7.43 -6.40 -8.91
C SER A 111 -7.00 -7.81 -8.51
N THR A 112 -6.29 -7.94 -7.39
CA THR A 112 -5.76 -9.22 -6.91
C THR A 112 -6.33 -9.63 -5.56
N LYS A 113 -6.39 -10.94 -5.36
CA LYS A 113 -6.66 -11.63 -4.08
C LYS A 113 -5.61 -12.70 -3.77
N ASP A 114 -4.53 -12.76 -4.55
CA ASP A 114 -3.48 -13.75 -4.38
C ASP A 114 -2.75 -13.51 -3.05
N PRO A 115 -2.80 -14.43 -2.08
CA PRO A 115 -2.12 -14.27 -0.79
C PRO A 115 -0.63 -13.98 -0.90
N VAL A 116 0.06 -14.50 -1.93
CA VAL A 116 1.49 -14.25 -2.15
C VAL A 116 1.73 -12.77 -2.46
N ILE A 117 0.95 -12.21 -3.40
CA ILE A 117 1.04 -10.79 -3.75
C ILE A 117 0.63 -9.93 -2.55
N LEU A 118 -0.50 -10.27 -1.92
CA LEU A 118 -1.04 -9.50 -0.80
C LEU A 118 -0.04 -9.42 0.35
N ASN A 119 0.47 -10.55 0.84
CA ASN A 119 1.40 -10.57 1.96
C ASN A 119 2.73 -9.86 1.64
N ALA A 120 3.27 -10.08 0.43
CA ALA A 120 4.52 -9.45 0.02
C ALA A 120 4.37 -7.92 -0.11
N LEU A 121 3.33 -7.43 -0.78
CA LEU A 121 3.10 -6.00 -0.92
C LEU A 121 2.68 -5.35 0.40
N LEU A 122 1.98 -6.07 1.29
CA LEU A 122 1.70 -5.60 2.63
C LEU A 122 3.01 -5.32 3.39
N HIS A 123 3.99 -6.23 3.30
CA HIS A 123 5.31 -6.04 3.89
C HIS A 123 6.08 -4.86 3.27
N VAL A 124 6.02 -4.70 1.94
CA VAL A 124 6.63 -3.57 1.21
C VAL A 124 5.98 -2.25 1.65
N CYS A 125 4.66 -2.17 1.68
CA CYS A 125 3.92 -0.99 2.14
C CYS A 125 4.20 -0.67 3.61
N LYS A 126 4.28 -1.69 4.46
CA LYS A 126 4.65 -1.52 5.87
C LYS A 126 6.04 -0.91 6.02
N THR A 127 7.01 -1.43 5.28
CA THR A 127 8.39 -0.89 5.28
C THR A 127 8.42 0.59 4.90
N MET A 128 7.64 1.00 3.91
CA MET A 128 7.50 2.41 3.52
C MET A 128 6.77 3.26 4.57
N HIS A 129 5.75 2.71 5.23
CA HIS A 129 5.03 3.42 6.28
C HIS A 129 5.92 3.63 7.52
N ASP A 130 6.64 2.59 7.94
CA ASP A 130 7.44 2.60 9.16
C ASP A 130 8.64 3.56 9.07
N SER A 131 9.03 4.00 7.86
CA SER A 131 10.04 5.05 7.68
C SER A 131 9.51 6.48 7.91
N VAL A 132 8.19 6.65 8.06
CA VAL A 132 7.58 7.96 8.33
C VAL A 132 7.80 8.35 9.79
N ASN A 133 8.42 9.50 10.01
CA ASN A 133 8.71 10.04 11.33
C ASN A 133 8.44 11.56 11.39
N ALA A 134 8.75 12.18 12.53
CA ALA A 134 8.48 13.60 12.78
C ALA A 134 9.22 14.55 11.83
N LEU A 135 10.30 14.10 11.18
CA LEU A 135 11.10 14.88 10.23
C LEU A 135 10.71 14.62 8.77
N THR A 136 9.80 13.67 8.51
CA THR A 136 9.34 13.37 7.14
C THR A 136 8.52 14.54 6.60
N LEU A 137 8.92 15.04 5.43
CA LEU A 137 8.24 16.13 4.74
C LEU A 137 6.83 15.72 4.31
N GLU A 138 5.91 16.68 4.30
CA GLU A 138 4.51 16.45 3.90
C GLU A 138 4.38 15.90 2.47
N ASP A 139 5.23 16.35 1.54
CA ASP A 139 5.25 15.85 0.17
C ASP A 139 5.71 14.39 0.08
N GLU A 140 6.63 13.98 0.96
CA GLU A 140 7.06 12.59 1.05
C GLU A 140 5.96 11.72 1.65
N LYS A 141 5.31 12.17 2.74
CA LYS A 141 4.13 11.47 3.30
C LYS A 141 3.04 11.29 2.24
N ARG A 142 2.77 12.34 1.44
CA ARG A 142 1.81 12.29 0.34
C ARG A 142 2.19 11.27 -0.72
N THR A 143 3.47 11.21 -1.09
CA THR A 143 3.98 10.24 -2.06
C THR A 143 3.82 8.81 -1.55
N LEU A 144 4.22 8.54 -0.31
CA LEU A 144 4.09 7.23 0.33
C LEU A 144 2.63 6.80 0.45
N ALA A 145 1.77 7.70 0.91
CA ALA A 145 0.34 7.43 1.02
C ALA A 145 -0.31 7.17 -0.35
N SER A 146 0.12 7.86 -1.41
CA SER A 146 -0.35 7.60 -2.78
C SER A 146 -0.03 6.18 -3.25
N LEU A 147 1.20 5.71 -2.98
CA LEU A 147 1.62 4.34 -3.31
C LEU A 147 0.82 3.30 -2.52
N ILE A 148 0.66 3.49 -1.22
CA ILE A 148 -0.12 2.59 -0.36
C ILE A 148 -1.60 2.58 -0.80
N ASN A 149 -2.17 3.73 -1.12
CA ASN A 149 -3.54 3.82 -1.64
C ASN A 149 -3.69 3.12 -2.99
N GLY A 150 -2.66 3.17 -3.85
CA GLY A 150 -2.60 2.39 -5.07
C GLY A 150 -2.72 0.90 -4.79
N PHE A 151 -1.97 0.37 -3.83
CA PHE A 151 -2.10 -1.03 -3.39
C PHE A 151 -3.50 -1.35 -2.86
N VAL A 152 -3.99 -0.56 -1.89
CA VAL A 152 -5.29 -0.78 -1.23
C VAL A 152 -6.43 -0.86 -2.25
N ARG A 153 -6.39 -0.05 -3.33
CA ARG A 153 -7.39 -0.07 -4.41
C ARG A 153 -7.31 -1.32 -5.30
N MET A 154 -6.14 -1.94 -5.41
CA MET A 154 -5.94 -3.15 -6.21
C MET A 154 -6.34 -4.43 -5.46
N VAL A 155 -6.56 -4.38 -4.15
CA VAL A 155 -6.99 -5.55 -3.38
C VAL A 155 -8.51 -5.75 -3.51
N SER A 156 -8.93 -6.88 -4.09
CA SER A 156 -10.36 -7.22 -4.21
C SER A 156 -10.62 -8.70 -3.92
N PHE A 157 -11.40 -8.97 -2.88
CA PHE A 157 -11.93 -10.31 -2.57
C PHE A 157 -13.28 -10.60 -3.26
N GLY A 158 -13.70 -9.75 -4.21
CA GLY A 158 -14.94 -9.90 -4.95
C GLY A 158 -16.17 -9.84 -4.03
N ARG A 159 -16.94 -10.93 -3.96
CA ARG A 159 -18.16 -11.02 -3.12
C ARG A 159 -17.89 -11.47 -1.68
N ASP A 160 -16.64 -11.77 -1.33
CA ASP A 160 -16.26 -12.04 0.05
C ASP A 160 -16.07 -10.72 0.80
N PHE A 161 -17.20 -10.11 1.17
CA PHE A 161 -17.21 -8.81 1.82
C PHE A 161 -16.62 -8.85 3.24
N GLU A 162 -16.72 -9.98 3.94
CA GLU A 162 -16.12 -10.15 5.26
C GLU A 162 -14.59 -10.13 5.17
N GLN A 163 -14.02 -10.89 4.24
CA GLN A 163 -12.57 -10.88 4.01
C GLN A 163 -12.08 -9.50 3.54
N GLN A 164 -12.84 -8.80 2.70
CA GLN A 164 -12.51 -7.43 2.28
C GLN A 164 -12.50 -6.45 3.46
N LEU A 165 -13.48 -6.54 4.37
CA LEU A 165 -13.51 -5.70 5.56
C LEU A 165 -12.35 -6.02 6.51
N ASN A 166 -12.01 -7.30 6.69
CA ASN A 166 -10.88 -7.73 7.51
C ASN A 166 -9.56 -7.13 7.00
N PHE A 167 -9.35 -7.13 5.69
CA PHE A 167 -8.20 -6.45 5.08
C PHE A 167 -8.17 -4.95 5.40
N TYR A 168 -9.29 -4.25 5.32
CA TYR A 168 -9.34 -2.82 5.67
C TYR A 168 -9.10 -2.56 7.18
N VAL A 169 -9.54 -3.46 8.06
CA VAL A 169 -9.26 -3.42 9.50
C VAL A 169 -7.76 -3.55 9.77
N GLU A 170 -7.10 -4.52 9.14
CA GLU A 170 -5.66 -4.72 9.24
C GLU A 170 -4.89 -3.51 8.69
N ALA A 171 -5.25 -3.05 7.49
CA ALA A 171 -4.63 -1.87 6.86
C ALA A 171 -4.76 -0.61 7.72
N ARG A 172 -5.91 -0.40 8.38
CA ARG A 172 -6.10 0.73 9.30
C ARG A 172 -5.10 0.71 10.45
N SER A 173 -4.92 -0.47 11.05
CA SER A 173 -4.01 -0.63 12.19
C SER A 173 -2.55 -0.43 11.79
N MET A 174 -2.19 -0.89 10.60
CA MET A 174 -0.82 -0.86 10.10
C MET A 174 -0.41 0.52 9.54
N PHE A 175 -1.35 1.28 8.96
CA PHE A 175 -1.08 2.57 8.31
C PHE A 175 -1.64 3.77 9.08
N CYS A 176 -1.73 3.67 10.41
CA CYS A 176 -2.42 4.63 11.26
C CYS A 176 -1.84 6.05 11.22
N ASN A 177 -0.56 6.21 10.86
CA ASN A 177 0.12 7.51 10.86
C ASN A 177 -0.01 8.26 9.51
N LEU A 178 -0.64 7.64 8.50
CA LEU A 178 -0.86 8.25 7.19
C LEU A 178 -2.35 8.55 6.98
N GLU A 179 -2.77 9.76 7.37
CA GLU A 179 -4.15 10.21 7.19
C GLU A 179 -4.73 10.00 5.79
N PRO A 180 -4.02 10.26 4.67
CA PRO A 180 -4.58 10.02 3.35
C PRO A 180 -4.91 8.54 3.07
N VAL A 181 -4.25 7.61 3.78
CA VAL A 181 -4.58 6.17 3.72
C VAL A 181 -5.84 5.90 4.54
N LEU A 182 -5.97 6.46 5.74
CA LEU A 182 -7.18 6.32 6.56
C LEU A 182 -8.43 6.86 5.84
N VAL A 183 -8.31 8.01 5.18
CA VAL A 183 -9.38 8.60 4.35
C VAL A 183 -9.79 7.64 3.23
N GLN A 184 -8.81 7.07 2.50
CA GLN A 184 -9.07 6.09 1.46
C GLN A 184 -9.77 4.83 2.00
N LEU A 185 -9.35 4.33 3.18
CA LEU A 185 -9.97 3.17 3.82
C LEU A 185 -11.44 3.45 4.20
N ILE A 186 -11.74 4.62 4.77
CA ILE A 186 -13.12 5.03 5.08
C ILE A 186 -13.99 5.05 3.82
N HIS A 187 -13.50 5.64 2.73
CA HIS A 187 -14.23 5.62 1.45
C HIS A 187 -14.42 4.20 0.91
N SER A 188 -13.40 3.36 1.01
CA SER A 188 -13.46 1.97 0.52
C SER A 188 -14.46 1.13 1.33
N VAL A 189 -14.52 1.34 2.65
CA VAL A 189 -15.49 0.68 3.54
C VAL A 189 -16.92 1.19 3.32
N ASN A 190 -17.10 2.48 3.10
CA ASN A 190 -18.39 3.05 2.69
C ASN A 190 -18.87 2.46 1.35
N GLN A 191 -17.98 2.32 0.37
CA GLN A 191 -18.28 1.66 -0.89
C GLN A 191 -18.65 0.18 -0.68
N LEU A 192 -17.92 -0.55 0.17
CA LEU A 192 -18.22 -1.95 0.50
C LEU A 192 -19.63 -2.12 1.10
N ALA A 193 -20.04 -1.21 1.99
CA ALA A 193 -21.40 -1.18 2.52
C ALA A 193 -22.45 -0.93 1.42
N MET A 194 -22.18 -0.01 0.48
CA MET A 194 -23.07 0.27 -0.65
C MET A 194 -23.14 -0.88 -1.67
N GLU A 195 -22.04 -1.57 -1.94
CA GLU A 195 -22.05 -2.78 -2.77
C GLU A 195 -22.83 -3.91 -2.09
N THR A 196 -22.71 -4.05 -0.77
CA THR A 196 -23.55 -4.98 0.01
C THR A 196 -25.04 -4.64 -0.15
N ARG A 197 -25.41 -3.36 -0.02
CA ARG A 197 -26.78 -2.88 -0.25
C ARG A 197 -27.28 -3.23 -1.64
N LYS A 198 -26.44 -3.02 -2.66
CA LYS A 198 -26.77 -3.27 -4.08
C LYS A 198 -27.04 -4.75 -4.31
N VAL A 199 -26.21 -5.64 -3.78
CA VAL A 199 -26.42 -7.10 -3.84
C VAL A 199 -27.72 -7.50 -3.13
N MET A 200 -28.00 -6.92 -1.97
CA MET A 200 -29.21 -7.21 -1.19
C MET A 200 -30.45 -6.44 -1.66
N LYS A 201 -30.33 -5.59 -2.69
CA LYS A 201 -31.39 -4.70 -3.19
C LYS A 201 -32.05 -3.86 -2.07
N GLY A 202 -31.27 -3.49 -1.06
CA GLY A 202 -31.72 -2.77 0.13
C GLY A 202 -32.39 -3.61 1.22
N ASN A 203 -32.66 -4.89 0.99
CA ASN A 203 -33.30 -5.79 1.95
C ASN A 203 -32.26 -6.65 2.67
N HIS A 204 -31.73 -6.15 3.78
CA HIS A 204 -30.70 -6.84 4.53
C HIS A 204 -31.28 -7.98 5.38
N SER A 205 -30.65 -9.16 5.30
CA SER A 205 -30.78 -10.19 6.33
C SER A 205 -30.15 -9.73 7.65
N ARG A 206 -30.42 -10.44 8.76
CA ARG A 206 -29.76 -10.18 10.05
C ARG A 206 -28.22 -10.19 9.94
N LYS A 207 -27.66 -11.12 9.15
CA LYS A 207 -26.21 -11.23 8.92
C LYS A 207 -25.66 -10.02 8.18
N THR A 208 -26.27 -9.67 7.04
CA THR A 208 -25.80 -8.54 6.23
C THR A 208 -26.03 -7.19 6.91
N ALA A 209 -27.08 -7.06 7.72
CA ALA A 209 -27.29 -5.86 8.52
C ALA A 209 -26.22 -5.72 9.61
N ALA A 210 -25.81 -6.83 10.25
CA ALA A 210 -24.70 -6.83 11.19
C ALA A 210 -23.37 -6.47 10.51
N PHE A 211 -23.12 -7.00 9.32
CA PHE A 211 -21.96 -6.66 8.51
C PHE A 211 -21.90 -5.15 8.17
N VAL A 212 -22.99 -4.59 7.65
CA VAL A 212 -23.04 -3.14 7.33
C VAL A 212 -22.83 -2.30 8.60
N ARG A 213 -23.38 -2.71 9.75
CA ARG A 213 -23.11 -2.03 11.03
C ARG A 213 -21.63 -2.10 11.41
N ALA A 214 -20.92 -3.18 11.09
CA ALA A 214 -19.47 -3.26 11.29
C ALA A 214 -18.70 -2.29 10.36
N CYS A 215 -19.10 -2.16 9.08
CA CYS A 215 -18.54 -1.15 8.17
C CYS A 215 -18.76 0.27 8.70
N VAL A 216 -19.98 0.57 9.14
CA VAL A 216 -20.34 1.86 9.73
C VAL A 216 -19.54 2.14 11.00
N ALA A 217 -19.42 1.16 11.89
CA ALA A 217 -18.62 1.28 13.10
C ALA A 217 -17.15 1.57 12.77
N PHE A 218 -16.55 0.86 11.81
CA PHE A 218 -15.20 1.12 11.31
C PHE A 218 -15.02 2.59 10.91
N CYS A 219 -15.94 3.14 10.10
CA CYS A 219 -15.86 4.54 9.69
C CYS A 219 -15.96 5.48 10.90
N PHE A 220 -16.92 5.23 11.81
CA PHE A 220 -17.17 6.08 12.98
C PHE A 220 -15.96 6.16 13.93
N ILE A 221 -15.26 5.04 14.15
CA ILE A 221 -14.08 5.02 15.03
C ILE A 221 -12.79 5.49 14.36
N THR A 222 -12.78 5.65 13.03
CA THR A 222 -11.57 6.03 12.27
C THR A 222 -11.55 7.51 11.96
N ILE A 223 -12.70 8.13 11.69
CA ILE A 223 -12.79 9.57 11.39
C ILE A 223 -12.22 10.47 12.50
N PRO A 224 -12.43 10.20 13.82
CA PRO A 224 -11.84 11.02 14.87
C PRO A 224 -10.30 11.08 14.86
N SER A 225 -9.63 10.09 14.26
CA SER A 225 -8.16 10.01 14.18
C SER A 225 -7.56 10.99 13.16
N LEU A 226 -8.38 11.64 12.34
CA LEU A 226 -7.92 12.61 11.34
C LEU A 226 -7.80 14.01 11.96
N THR A 227 -6.79 14.77 11.56
CA THR A 227 -6.61 16.15 12.05
C THR A 227 -7.47 17.16 11.29
N GLY A 228 -7.66 16.97 9.98
CA GLY A 228 -8.37 17.91 9.13
C GLY A 228 -9.87 18.03 9.46
N ILE A 229 -10.29 19.18 9.99
CA ILE A 229 -11.70 19.42 10.36
C ILE A 229 -12.68 19.26 9.20
N PHE A 230 -12.38 19.87 8.05
CA PHE A 230 -13.23 19.76 6.86
C PHE A 230 -13.29 18.32 6.34
N THR A 231 -12.17 17.60 6.40
CA THR A 231 -12.12 16.17 6.05
C THR A 231 -13.02 15.36 6.97
N ARG A 232 -12.92 15.55 8.29
CA ARG A 232 -13.78 14.87 9.28
C ARG A 232 -15.26 15.16 9.04
N LEU A 233 -15.62 16.44 8.85
CA LEU A 233 -17.00 16.86 8.61
C LEU A 233 -17.58 16.19 7.36
N ASN A 234 -16.84 16.24 6.24
CA ASN A 234 -17.25 15.58 5.00
C ASN A 234 -17.38 14.06 5.16
N LEU A 235 -16.45 13.41 5.86
CA LEU A 235 -16.50 11.97 6.06
C LEU A 235 -17.61 11.53 7.00
N TYR A 236 -17.92 12.29 8.05
CA TYR A 236 -19.07 12.02 8.90
C TYR A 236 -20.38 12.17 8.13
N LEU A 237 -20.53 13.24 7.34
CA LEU A 237 -21.70 13.44 6.50
C LEU A 237 -21.87 12.27 5.51
N HIS A 238 -20.81 11.94 4.77
CA HIS A 238 -20.85 10.89 3.76
C HIS A 238 -21.11 9.50 4.37
N SER A 239 -20.44 9.17 5.47
CA SER A 239 -20.65 7.88 6.17
C SER A 239 -22.03 7.80 6.82
N GLY A 240 -22.57 8.92 7.31
CA GLY A 240 -23.94 9.04 7.80
C GLY A 240 -24.98 8.81 6.70
N GLN A 241 -24.76 9.33 5.50
CA GLN A 241 -25.61 9.06 4.33
C GLN A 241 -25.59 7.59 3.94
N VAL A 242 -24.41 6.95 3.95
CA VAL A 242 -24.28 5.50 3.70
C VAL A 242 -25.00 4.68 4.76
N ALA A 243 -24.87 5.03 6.05
CA ALA A 243 -25.59 4.39 7.13
C ALA A 243 -27.12 4.52 6.95
N LEU A 244 -27.61 5.71 6.61
CA LEU A 244 -29.02 5.96 6.35
C LEU A 244 -29.54 5.15 5.17
N ALA A 245 -28.78 5.10 4.06
CA ALA A 245 -29.15 4.33 2.88
C ALA A 245 -29.29 2.82 3.16
N ASN A 246 -28.56 2.30 4.16
CA ASN A 246 -28.62 0.91 4.61
C ASN A 246 -29.56 0.71 5.83
N GLN A 247 -30.42 1.68 6.15
CA GLN A 247 -31.38 1.60 7.27
C GLN A 247 -30.72 1.48 8.66
N CYS A 248 -29.46 1.89 8.81
CA CYS A 248 -28.75 1.97 10.09
C CYS A 248 -29.04 3.31 10.79
N LEU A 249 -30.31 3.54 11.16
CA LEU A 249 -30.82 4.85 11.58
C LEU A 249 -30.10 5.41 12.83
N SER A 250 -29.85 4.59 13.85
CA SER A 250 -29.18 5.05 15.07
C SER A 250 -27.73 5.41 14.83
N GLN A 251 -27.03 4.69 13.94
CA GLN A 251 -25.67 5.03 13.56
C GLN A 251 -25.61 6.28 12.66
N ALA A 252 -26.60 6.45 11.77
CA ALA A 252 -26.71 7.66 10.96
C ALA A 252 -26.91 8.91 11.84
N ASP A 253 -27.80 8.84 12.84
CA ASP A 253 -27.99 9.92 13.83
C ASP A 253 -26.68 10.23 14.57
N ALA A 254 -25.93 9.21 15.01
CA ALA A 254 -24.63 9.40 15.65
C ALA A 254 -23.63 10.14 14.75
N PHE A 255 -23.54 9.78 13.45
CA PHE A 255 -22.70 10.48 12.49
C PHE A 255 -23.08 11.94 12.32
N PHE A 256 -24.38 12.23 12.17
CA PHE A 256 -24.84 13.61 11.98
C PHE A 256 -24.65 14.45 13.24
N ARG A 257 -24.84 13.88 14.44
CA ARG A 257 -24.49 14.56 15.70
C ARG A 257 -23.00 14.89 15.77
N ALA A 258 -22.13 13.95 15.42
CA ALA A 258 -20.69 14.18 15.39
C ALA A 258 -20.29 15.25 14.34
N ALA A 259 -20.96 15.28 13.19
CA ALA A 259 -20.75 16.33 12.19
C ALA A 259 -21.20 17.70 12.71
N ILE A 260 -22.40 17.79 13.32
CA ILE A 260 -22.94 19.02 13.91
C ILE A 260 -22.04 19.54 15.02
N SER A 261 -21.51 18.65 15.88
CA SER A 261 -20.60 19.06 16.96
C SER A 261 -19.27 19.63 16.47
N LEU A 262 -18.84 19.31 15.25
CA LEU A 262 -17.65 19.88 14.64
C LEU A 262 -17.89 21.27 14.03
N VAL A 263 -19.15 21.65 13.72
CA VAL A 263 -19.45 22.93 13.05
C VAL A 263 -18.91 24.15 13.82
N PRO A 264 -19.02 24.24 15.17
CA PRO A 264 -18.46 25.36 15.92
C PRO A 264 -16.93 25.46 15.84
N GLU A 265 -16.23 24.35 15.57
CA GLU A 265 -14.77 24.32 15.44
C GLU A 265 -14.30 24.75 14.04
N VAL A 266 -15.21 24.91 13.07
CA VAL A 266 -14.87 25.30 11.70
C VAL A 266 -14.30 26.72 11.71
N PRO A 267 -13.06 26.93 11.20
CA PRO A 267 -12.47 28.26 11.13
C PRO A 267 -13.34 29.16 10.26
N LYS A 268 -13.71 30.35 10.74
CA LYS A 268 -14.51 31.33 9.97
C LYS A 268 -13.80 31.86 8.72
N MET A 269 -12.47 31.71 8.68
CA MET A 269 -11.62 32.10 7.55
C MET A 269 -10.63 30.99 7.25
N ILE A 270 -10.48 30.66 5.96
CA ILE A 270 -9.54 29.69 5.43
C ILE A 270 -8.51 30.45 4.58
N SER A 271 -7.23 30.16 4.75
CA SER A 271 -6.19 30.67 3.85
C SER A 271 -6.14 29.82 2.58
N ILE A 272 -6.49 30.41 1.44
CA ILE A 272 -6.40 29.80 0.11
C ILE A 272 -5.44 30.67 -0.71
N ASP A 273 -4.32 30.10 -1.16
CA ASP A 273 -3.27 30.78 -1.92
C ASP A 273 -2.74 32.06 -1.23
N GLY A 274 -2.59 32.01 0.11
CA GLY A 274 -2.11 33.14 0.92
C GLY A 274 -3.15 34.24 1.16
N LYS A 275 -4.40 34.07 0.71
CA LYS A 275 -5.51 34.99 0.98
C LYS A 275 -6.52 34.36 1.94
N LEU A 276 -6.85 35.08 3.00
CA LEU A 276 -7.95 34.70 3.90
C LEU A 276 -9.28 34.87 3.17
N ARG A 277 -10.00 33.77 3.00
CA ARG A 277 -11.37 33.74 2.48
C ARG A 277 -12.31 33.24 3.57
N PRO A 278 -13.57 33.71 3.62
CA PRO A 278 -14.56 33.07 4.47
C PRO A 278 -14.66 31.58 4.11
N SER A 279 -14.76 30.73 5.13
CA SER A 279 -14.91 29.28 5.03
C SER A 279 -16.20 28.84 4.38
#